data_AF-A0A2V8EQ13-F1
#
_entry.id   AF-A0A2V8EQ13-F1
#
_cell.length_a   1.000
_cell.length_b   1.000
_cell.length_c   1.000
_cell.angle_alpha   90.00
_cell.angle_beta   90.00
_cell.angle_gamma   90.00
#
_symmetry.space_group_name_H-M   'P 1'
#
loop_
_entity.id
_entity.type
_entity.pdbx_description
1 polymer ?
#
loop_
_entity_poly.entity_id
_entity_poly.type
_entity_poly.pdbx_seq_one_letter_code
_entity_poly.pdbx_strand_id
1 'polypeptide(L)'
;MKKAFAWLVHLYTAMGLVAAAGMAVLIVRGGDASFRSAFFLMMVATAIDATDGWLARKARVKEMLPGFDGRALDDLIDFHTYTSLPLLLLWRADMLPGALAWLLILPLLSSAYFYSQVDAKTPDGFFLGFPSCWNIVAFYLYVLHPSSRRRTSTPRAEDRSPG
;
A
#
# COMPACT_ATOMS: atom_id res chain seq x y z
N MET A 1 -6.43 -32.20 -6.39
CA MET A 1 -6.70 -31.05 -7.30
C MET A 1 -7.32 -29.84 -6.59
N LYS A 2 -8.46 -29.95 -5.88
CA LYS A 2 -9.13 -28.80 -5.24
C LYS A 2 -8.27 -28.03 -4.20
N LYS A 3 -7.51 -28.73 -3.36
CA LYS A 3 -6.57 -28.10 -2.41
C LYS A 3 -5.41 -27.34 -3.08
N ALA A 4 -4.91 -27.83 -4.22
CA ALA A 4 -3.86 -27.15 -4.97
C ALA A 4 -4.36 -25.82 -5.54
N PHE A 5 -5.61 -25.78 -6.02
CA PHE A 5 -6.25 -24.55 -6.48
C PHE A 5 -6.43 -23.53 -5.33
N ALA A 6 -6.82 -23.99 -4.13
CA ALA A 6 -6.90 -23.12 -2.96
C ALA A 6 -5.53 -22.51 -2.58
N TRP A 7 -4.46 -23.29 -2.63
CA TRP A 7 -3.09 -22.79 -2.43
C TRP A 7 -2.65 -21.80 -3.52
N LEU A 8 -3.04 -22.01 -4.78
CA LEU A 8 -2.75 -21.06 -5.86
C LEU A 8 -3.45 -19.71 -5.63
N VAL A 9 -4.64 -19.69 -5.04
CA VAL A 9 -5.31 -18.44 -4.66
C VAL A 9 -4.51 -17.71 -3.57
N HIS A 10 -4.00 -18.42 -2.56
CA HIS A 10 -3.12 -17.78 -1.56
C HIS A 10 -1.81 -17.28 -2.15
N LEU A 11 -1.22 -18.01 -3.08
CA LEU A 11 -0.03 -17.56 -3.79
C LEU A 11 -0.35 -16.29 -4.62
N TYR A 12 -1.53 -16.23 -5.23
CA TYR A 12 -2.00 -15.06 -5.95
C TYR A 12 -2.15 -13.84 -5.03
N THR A 13 -2.85 -13.98 -3.89
CA THR A 13 -2.94 -12.94 -2.85
C THR A 13 -1.55 -12.50 -2.39
N ALA A 14 -0.63 -13.45 -2.14
CA ALA A 14 0.74 -13.15 -1.72
C ALA A 14 1.55 -12.34 -2.76
N MET A 15 1.15 -12.31 -4.03
CA MET A 15 1.76 -11.41 -5.02
C MET A 15 1.50 -9.93 -4.70
N GLY A 16 0.43 -9.61 -3.97
CA GLY A 16 0.22 -8.27 -3.41
C GLY A 16 1.36 -7.85 -2.47
N LEU A 17 1.89 -8.78 -1.67
CA LEU A 17 3.05 -8.52 -0.81
C LEU A 17 4.35 -8.32 -1.63
N VAL A 18 4.51 -9.06 -2.73
CA VAL A 18 5.63 -8.85 -3.66
C VAL A 18 5.56 -7.47 -4.30
N ALA A 19 4.37 -7.03 -4.71
CA ALA A 19 4.15 -5.66 -5.18
C ALA A 19 4.49 -4.64 -4.09
N ALA A 20 4.09 -4.89 -2.84
CA ALA A 20 4.44 -4.05 -1.69
C ALA A 20 5.95 -3.94 -1.44
N ALA A 21 6.68 -5.04 -1.54
CA ALA A 21 8.14 -5.02 -1.45
C ALA A 21 8.77 -4.19 -2.59
N GLY A 22 8.29 -4.37 -3.82
CA GLY A 22 8.73 -3.56 -4.97
C GLY A 22 8.45 -2.07 -4.79
N MET A 23 7.26 -1.72 -4.27
CA MET A 23 6.90 -0.35 -3.90
C MET A 23 7.87 0.23 -2.87
N ALA A 24 8.18 -0.50 -1.80
CA ALA A 24 9.11 -0.03 -0.77
C ALA A 24 10.49 0.32 -1.36
N VAL A 25 11.04 -0.56 -2.20
CA VAL A 25 12.33 -0.34 -2.88
C VAL A 25 12.28 0.91 -3.76
N LEU A 26 11.21 1.06 -4.57
CA LEU A 26 11.04 2.21 -5.46
C LEU A 26 10.84 3.51 -4.70
N ILE A 27 10.08 3.49 -3.61
CA ILE A 27 9.86 4.66 -2.75
C ILE A 27 11.20 5.09 -2.14
N VAL A 28 11.94 4.18 -1.50
CA VAL A 28 13.24 4.49 -0.89
C VAL A 28 14.23 5.06 -1.91
N ARG A 29 14.34 4.42 -3.09
CA ARG A 29 15.14 4.92 -4.21
C ARG A 29 14.76 6.35 -4.59
N GLY A 30 13.46 6.64 -4.63
CA GLY A 30 12.90 7.95 -4.90
C GLY A 30 13.14 8.47 -6.31
N GLY A 31 12.71 9.72 -6.53
CA GLY A 31 12.67 10.36 -7.84
C GLY A 31 11.41 10.02 -8.62
N ASP A 32 11.06 10.89 -9.57
CA ASP A 32 9.76 10.84 -10.25
C ASP A 32 9.49 9.53 -11.00
N ALA A 33 10.49 8.96 -11.66
CA ALA A 33 10.35 7.67 -12.35
C ALA A 33 10.06 6.52 -11.36
N SER A 34 10.73 6.52 -10.21
CA SER A 34 10.52 5.50 -9.17
C SER A 34 9.15 5.66 -8.51
N PHE A 35 8.72 6.89 -8.21
CA PHE A 35 7.39 7.15 -7.64
C PHE A 35 6.27 6.77 -8.61
N ARG A 36 6.39 7.10 -9.89
CA ARG A 36 5.44 6.64 -10.93
C ARG A 36 5.38 5.11 -11.01
N SER A 37 6.52 4.44 -10.92
CA SER A 37 6.58 2.98 -10.90
C SER A 37 5.96 2.40 -9.62
N ALA A 38 6.12 3.07 -8.46
CA ALA A 38 5.48 2.68 -7.22
C ALA A 38 3.95 2.81 -7.31
N PHE A 39 3.43 3.89 -7.90
CA PHE A 39 1.99 4.02 -8.18
C PHE A 39 1.48 2.97 -9.16
N PHE A 40 2.28 2.58 -10.16
CA PHE A 40 1.93 1.47 -11.04
C PHE A 40 1.79 0.16 -10.25
N LEU A 41 2.72 -0.15 -9.36
CA LEU A 41 2.62 -1.31 -8.48
C LEU A 41 1.45 -1.21 -7.49
N MET A 42 1.07 -0.02 -7.01
CA MET A 42 -0.16 0.17 -6.23
C MET A 42 -1.40 -0.25 -7.03
N MET A 43 -1.50 0.18 -8.30
CA MET A 43 -2.62 -0.22 -9.16
C MET A 43 -2.65 -1.74 -9.40
N VAL A 44 -1.49 -2.37 -9.60
CA VAL A 44 -1.39 -3.82 -9.72
C VAL A 44 -1.84 -4.51 -8.43
N ALA A 45 -1.39 -4.04 -7.27
CA ALA A 45 -1.78 -4.60 -5.97
C ALA A 45 -3.29 -4.48 -5.72
N THR A 46 -3.89 -3.32 -6.02
CA THR A 46 -5.34 -3.12 -5.95
C THR A 46 -6.11 -4.05 -6.90
N ALA A 47 -5.58 -4.33 -8.10
CA ALA A 47 -6.19 -5.29 -9.00
C ALA A 47 -6.13 -6.74 -8.47
N ILE A 48 -5.05 -7.10 -7.77
CA ILE A 48 -4.90 -8.41 -7.12
C ILE A 48 -5.95 -8.57 -6.02
N ASP A 49 -6.01 -7.64 -5.07
CA ASP A 49 -7.00 -7.61 -3.98
C ASP A 49 -8.45 -7.65 -4.52
N ALA A 50 -8.78 -6.81 -5.50
CA ALA A 50 -10.13 -6.79 -6.07
C ALA A 50 -10.57 -8.13 -6.70
N THR A 51 -9.62 -8.96 -7.14
CA THR A 51 -9.92 -10.23 -7.82
C THR A 51 -9.69 -11.47 -6.95
N ASP A 52 -8.85 -11.40 -5.92
CA ASP A 52 -8.51 -12.55 -5.10
C ASP A 52 -9.68 -13.01 -4.22
N GLY A 53 -10.51 -12.10 -3.72
CA GLY A 53 -11.71 -12.42 -2.95
C GLY A 53 -12.74 -13.16 -3.81
N TRP A 54 -12.87 -12.78 -5.09
CA TRP A 54 -13.72 -13.51 -6.04
C TRP A 54 -13.16 -14.92 -6.32
N LEU A 55 -11.84 -15.04 -6.52
CA LEU A 55 -11.18 -16.32 -6.73
C LEU A 55 -11.28 -17.23 -5.49
N ALA A 56 -11.13 -16.69 -4.28
CA ALA A 56 -11.22 -17.41 -3.02
C ALA A 56 -12.62 -17.98 -2.78
N ARG A 57 -13.68 -17.19 -3.07
CA ARG A 57 -15.07 -17.66 -3.02
C ARG A 57 -15.31 -18.78 -4.04
N LYS A 58 -14.85 -18.62 -5.27
CA LYS A 58 -14.98 -19.63 -6.33
C LYS A 58 -14.25 -20.93 -5.99
N ALA A 59 -13.08 -20.83 -5.34
CA ALA A 59 -12.29 -21.98 -4.92
C ALA A 59 -12.78 -22.64 -3.62
N ARG A 60 -13.77 -22.05 -2.93
CA ARG A 60 -14.25 -22.49 -1.60
C ARG A 60 -13.09 -22.70 -0.62
N VAL A 61 -12.15 -21.75 -0.58
CA VAL A 61 -10.88 -21.89 0.16
C VAL A 61 -11.12 -22.19 1.64
N LYS A 62 -12.11 -21.56 2.28
CA LYS A 62 -12.48 -21.82 3.69
C LYS A 62 -12.90 -23.26 3.96
N GLU A 63 -13.57 -23.91 3.01
CA GLU A 63 -13.94 -25.33 3.12
C GLU A 63 -12.73 -26.25 2.87
N MET A 64 -11.80 -25.81 2.01
CA MET A 64 -10.67 -26.62 1.55
C MET A 64 -9.44 -26.54 2.46
N LEU A 65 -9.24 -25.40 3.13
CA LEU A 65 -8.09 -25.07 4.00
C LEU A 65 -8.58 -24.38 5.29
N PRO A 66 -9.29 -25.09 6.19
CA PRO A 66 -9.87 -24.49 7.40
C PRO A 66 -8.82 -24.01 8.42
N GLY A 67 -7.57 -24.47 8.31
CA GLY A 67 -6.48 -24.07 9.20
C GLY A 67 -5.67 -22.86 8.74
N PHE A 68 -6.00 -22.25 7.59
CA PHE A 68 -5.30 -21.08 7.08
C PHE A 68 -6.24 -19.88 7.03
N ASP A 69 -5.86 -18.80 7.71
CA ASP A 69 -6.62 -17.57 7.70
C ASP A 69 -6.19 -16.68 6.54
N GLY A 70 -6.84 -16.87 5.38
CA GLY A 70 -6.61 -16.03 4.21
C GLY A 70 -7.01 -14.56 4.41
N ARG A 71 -7.92 -14.26 5.34
CA ARG A 71 -8.33 -12.89 5.65
C ARG A 71 -7.23 -12.16 6.40
N ALA A 72 -6.56 -12.84 7.34
CA ALA A 72 -5.42 -12.25 8.04
C ALA A 72 -4.26 -11.91 7.07
N LEU A 73 -4.00 -12.75 6.06
CA LEU A 73 -3.03 -12.46 5.02
C LEU A 73 -3.44 -11.24 4.18
N ASP A 74 -4.70 -11.19 3.78
CA ASP A 74 -5.29 -10.08 3.02
C ASP A 74 -5.19 -8.75 3.78
N ASP A 75 -5.64 -8.72 5.03
CA ASP A 75 -5.60 -7.53 5.90
C ASP A 75 -4.16 -6.99 6.09
N LEU A 76 -3.17 -7.88 6.18
CA LEU A 76 -1.75 -7.50 6.25
C LEU A 76 -1.27 -6.84 4.96
N ILE A 77 -1.60 -7.43 3.81
CA ILE A 77 -1.19 -6.91 2.50
C ILE A 77 -1.88 -5.57 2.24
N ASP A 78 -3.17 -5.47 2.54
CA ASP A 78 -3.96 -4.26 2.40
C ASP A 78 -3.42 -3.11 3.23
N PHE A 79 -3.04 -3.37 4.48
CA PHE A 79 -2.40 -2.35 5.30
C PHE A 79 -1.11 -1.82 4.66
N HIS A 80 -0.35 -2.67 3.95
CA HIS A 80 0.82 -2.22 3.21
C HIS A 80 0.49 -1.43 1.96
N THR A 81 -0.41 -1.94 1.12
CA THR A 81 -0.69 -1.42 -0.23
C THR A 81 -1.59 -0.18 -0.19
N TYR A 82 -2.55 -0.13 0.74
CA TYR A 82 -3.51 0.97 0.87
C TYR A 82 -3.08 2.03 1.88
N THR A 83 -2.32 1.68 2.93
CA THR A 83 -1.98 2.61 4.02
C THR A 83 -0.50 2.95 4.11
N SER A 84 0.33 2.01 4.57
CA SER A 84 1.67 2.34 5.06
C SER A 84 2.63 2.77 3.95
N LEU A 85 2.61 2.12 2.78
CA LEU A 85 3.46 2.49 1.66
C LEU A 85 3.01 3.80 0.98
N PRO A 86 1.70 4.06 0.78
CA PRO A 86 1.24 5.38 0.36
C PRO A 86 1.67 6.52 1.28
N LEU A 87 1.57 6.34 2.61
CA LEU A 87 2.03 7.35 3.57
C LEU A 87 3.55 7.53 3.52
N LEU A 88 4.32 6.44 3.39
CA LEU A 88 5.77 6.51 3.18
C LEU A 88 6.13 7.23 1.88
N LEU A 89 5.38 7.00 0.81
CA LEU A 89 5.55 7.69 -0.47
C LEU A 89 5.33 9.19 -0.30
N LEU A 90 4.25 9.61 0.38
CA LEU A 90 3.97 11.02 0.64
C LEU A 90 5.11 11.71 1.40
N TRP A 91 5.65 11.05 2.42
CA TRP A 91 6.82 11.53 3.15
C TRP A 91 8.03 11.65 2.22
N ARG A 92 8.35 10.57 1.50
CA ARG A 92 9.56 10.45 0.69
C ARG A 92 9.57 11.32 -0.56
N ALA A 93 8.38 11.70 -1.05
CA ALA A 93 8.19 12.61 -2.16
C ALA A 93 8.06 14.07 -1.72
N ASP A 94 8.27 14.38 -0.44
CA ASP A 94 8.18 15.74 0.14
C ASP A 94 6.82 16.42 -0.15
N MET A 95 5.73 15.64 -0.05
CA MET A 95 4.36 16.14 -0.30
C MET A 95 3.82 17.01 0.83
N LEU A 96 4.44 16.96 2.01
CA LEU A 96 4.15 17.86 3.13
C LEU A 96 5.39 18.72 3.43
N PRO A 97 5.22 19.96 3.92
CA PRO A 97 6.32 20.73 4.46
C PRO A 97 7.06 19.94 5.54
N GLY A 98 8.40 20.00 5.58
CA GLY A 98 9.20 19.18 6.50
C GLY A 98 8.77 19.24 7.97
N ALA A 99 8.33 20.41 8.44
CA ALA A 99 7.83 20.59 9.82
C ALA A 99 6.48 19.89 10.09
N LEU A 100 5.71 19.55 9.04
CA LEU A 100 4.40 18.90 9.13
C LEU A 100 4.46 17.41 8.76
N ALA A 101 5.60 16.91 8.30
CA ALA A 101 5.73 15.54 7.81
C ALA A 101 5.41 14.48 8.89
N TRP A 102 5.64 14.80 10.17
CA TRP A 102 5.28 13.93 11.31
C TRP A 102 3.77 13.69 11.45
N LEU A 103 2.92 14.57 10.88
CA LEU A 103 1.46 14.39 10.91
C LEU A 103 1.01 13.12 10.20
N LEU A 104 1.82 12.56 9.29
CA LEU A 104 1.55 11.28 8.63
C LEU A 104 1.49 10.09 9.60
N ILE A 105 1.97 10.23 10.83
CA ILE A 105 1.83 9.22 11.89
C ILE A 105 0.37 9.07 12.31
N LEU A 106 -0.41 10.16 12.34
CA LEU A 106 -1.81 10.15 12.75
C LEU A 106 -2.68 9.22 11.88
N PRO A 107 -2.68 9.35 10.53
CA PRO A 107 -3.43 8.43 9.71
C PRO A 107 -2.87 7.01 9.71
N LEU A 108 -1.56 6.83 9.90
CA LEU A 108 -0.96 5.49 10.05
C LEU A 108 -1.52 4.78 11.29
N LEU A 109 -1.51 5.44 12.45
CA LEU A 109 -2.05 4.88 13.69
C LEU A 109 -3.56 4.68 13.64
N SER A 110 -4.30 5.65 13.08
CA SER A 110 -5.74 5.55 12.90
C SER A 110 -6.12 4.36 12.01
N SER A 111 -5.38 4.15 10.92
CA SER A 111 -5.57 3.00 10.04
C SER A 111 -5.24 1.69 10.75
N ALA A 112 -4.10 1.60 11.44
CA ALA A 112 -3.72 0.39 12.16
C ALA A 112 -4.76 -0.01 13.21
N TYR A 113 -5.30 0.97 13.93
CA TYR A 113 -6.42 0.77 14.84
C TYR A 113 -7.66 0.24 14.11
N PHE A 114 -8.01 0.84 12.98
CA PHE A 114 -9.15 0.42 12.16
C PHE A 114 -9.00 -1.01 11.63
N TYR A 115 -7.86 -1.40 11.06
CA TYR A 115 -7.60 -2.78 10.62
C TYR A 115 -7.65 -3.81 11.76
N SER A 116 -7.43 -3.38 13.00
CA SER A 116 -7.48 -4.24 14.19
C SER A 116 -8.91 -4.44 14.73
N GLN A 117 -9.92 -3.77 14.16
CA GLN A 117 -11.31 -3.93 14.59
C GLN A 117 -11.95 -5.18 13.97
N VAL A 118 -12.70 -5.92 14.79
CA VAL A 118 -13.39 -7.16 14.38
C VAL A 118 -14.36 -6.93 13.21
N ASP A 119 -14.98 -5.74 13.18
CA ASP A 119 -15.96 -5.33 12.16
C ASP A 119 -15.39 -4.28 11.16
N ALA A 120 -14.06 -4.24 10.97
CA ALA A 120 -13.42 -3.27 10.07
C ALA A 120 -13.88 -3.38 8.59
N LYS A 121 -14.27 -4.58 8.18
CA LYS A 121 -14.74 -4.91 6.83
C LYS A 121 -16.18 -5.44 6.90
N THR A 122 -17.02 -5.02 5.96
CA THR A 122 -18.31 -5.65 5.65
C THR A 122 -18.15 -7.16 5.41
N PRO A 123 -19.22 -7.96 5.50
CA PRO A 123 -19.20 -9.38 5.14
C PRO A 123 -18.64 -9.67 3.74
N ASP A 124 -18.74 -8.68 2.83
CA ASP A 124 -18.27 -8.74 1.45
C ASP A 124 -16.81 -8.32 1.26
N GLY A 125 -16.12 -7.89 2.33
CA GLY A 125 -14.69 -7.53 2.33
C GLY A 125 -14.41 -6.02 2.18
N PHE A 126 -15.42 -5.17 2.01
CA PHE A 126 -15.24 -3.72 1.86
C PHE A 126 -15.14 -3.00 3.22
N PHE A 127 -14.25 -2.01 3.34
CA PHE A 127 -14.06 -1.24 4.57
C PHE A 127 -15.30 -0.41 4.99
N LEU A 128 -15.68 -0.50 6.27
CA LEU A 128 -16.76 0.29 6.88
C LEU A 128 -16.22 1.64 7.41
N GLY A 129 -15.86 2.53 6.50
CA GLY A 129 -15.45 3.90 6.83
C GLY A 129 -14.10 4.34 6.24
N PHE A 130 -13.77 5.62 6.39
CA PHE A 130 -12.51 6.19 5.93
C PHE A 130 -11.52 6.24 7.10
N PRO A 131 -10.49 5.37 7.09
CA PRO A 131 -9.14 5.92 7.21
C PRO A 131 -8.10 5.21 6.33
N SER A 132 -8.45 4.24 5.48
CA SER A 132 -7.45 3.27 4.97
C SER A 132 -7.04 3.40 3.51
N CYS A 133 -7.81 4.10 2.66
CA CYS A 133 -7.51 4.23 1.22
C CYS A 133 -6.49 5.36 0.92
N TRP A 134 -5.35 5.36 1.61
CA TRP A 134 -4.31 6.37 1.42
C TRP A 134 -3.59 6.27 0.07
N ASN A 135 -3.66 5.13 -0.62
CA ASN A 135 -3.16 4.98 -1.99
C ASN A 135 -3.81 6.00 -2.96
N ILE A 136 -5.13 6.22 -2.86
CA ILE A 136 -5.86 7.19 -3.68
C ILE A 136 -5.50 8.62 -3.29
N VAL A 137 -5.45 8.91 -1.98
CA VAL A 137 -5.06 10.23 -1.47
C VAL A 137 -3.64 10.58 -1.92
N ALA A 138 -2.71 9.63 -1.79
CA ALA A 138 -1.33 9.79 -2.21
C ALA A 138 -1.22 10.05 -3.72
N PHE A 139 -2.01 9.33 -4.53
CA PHE A 139 -2.06 9.54 -5.97
C PHE A 139 -2.51 10.96 -6.31
N TYR A 140 -3.62 11.44 -5.73
CA TYR A 140 -4.12 12.78 -5.99
C TYR A 140 -3.14 13.87 -5.53
N LEU A 141 -2.58 13.75 -4.33
CA LEU A 141 -1.60 14.72 -3.81
C LEU A 141 -0.36 14.77 -4.71
N TYR A 142 0.15 13.63 -5.16
CA TYR A 142 1.35 13.58 -6.00
C TYR A 142 1.11 14.06 -7.45
N VAL A 143 -0.07 13.79 -8.01
CA VAL A 143 -0.41 14.20 -9.39
C VAL A 143 -0.78 15.68 -9.47
N LEU A 144 -1.57 16.19 -8.51
CA LEU A 144 -2.10 17.55 -8.52
C LEU A 144 -1.12 18.60 -7.99
N HIS A 145 0.02 18.20 -7.41
CA HIS A 145 1.00 19.12 -6.84
C HIS A 145 2.30 19.19 -7.68
N PRO A 146 2.34 19.95 -8.80
CA PRO A 146 3.52 20.06 -9.66
C PRO A 146 4.69 20.84 -9.03
N SER A 147 4.44 21.64 -7.97
CA SER A 147 5.43 22.52 -7.34
C SER A 147 6.54 21.77 -6.59
N SER A 148 6.29 20.54 -6.13
CA SER A 148 7.26 19.68 -5.43
C SER A 148 8.23 18.98 -6.39
N ARG A 149 7.86 18.76 -7.66
CA ARG A 149 8.72 18.14 -8.69
C ARG A 149 9.97 18.96 -9.02
N ARG A 150 9.95 20.28 -8.80
CA ARG A 150 11.10 21.17 -9.09
C ARG A 150 12.18 21.15 -8.01
N ARG A 151 11.91 20.58 -6.83
CA ARG A 151 12.82 20.62 -5.68
C ARG A 151 13.80 19.44 -5.66
N THR A 152 13.42 18.31 -6.28
CA THR A 152 14.25 17.10 -6.41
C THR A 152 15.27 17.16 -7.55
N SER A 153 15.19 18.15 -8.44
CA SER A 153 16.16 18.37 -9.53
C SER A 153 17.38 19.22 -9.13
N THR A 154 17.42 19.77 -7.92
CA THR A 154 18.58 20.49 -7.41
C THR A 154 19.41 19.54 -6.55
N PRO A 155 20.66 19.21 -6.93
CA PRO A 155 21.55 18.42 -6.08
C PRO A 155 21.67 19.13 -4.72
N ARG A 156 21.57 18.36 -3.64
CA ARG A 156 21.82 18.82 -2.28
C ARG A 156 23.22 19.42 -2.23
N ALA A 157 23.30 20.75 -2.21
CA ALA A 157 24.55 21.49 -2.09
C ALA A 157 25.04 21.37 -0.64
N GLU A 158 25.63 20.22 -0.32
CA GLU A 158 26.20 19.94 1.00
C GLU A 158 27.53 19.20 0.79
N ASP A 159 28.50 19.89 0.19
CA ASP A 159 29.93 19.63 0.37
C ASP A 159 30.75 20.85 -0.07
N ARG A 160 30.69 21.92 0.73
CA ARG A 160 31.73 22.95 0.74
C ARG A 160 32.02 23.34 2.19
N SER A 161 32.82 22.51 2.86
CA SER A 161 33.60 22.97 4.01
C SER A 161 34.64 23.98 3.52
N PRO A 162 34.72 25.20 4.09
CA PRO A 162 35.86 26.06 3.88
C PRO A 162 37.02 25.56 4.75
N GLY A 163 38.16 25.28 4.10
CA GLY A 163 39.46 25.19 4.76
C GLY A 163 39.99 26.55 5.17
#